data_AF-A0A2H9LY68-F1
#
_entry.id   AF-A0A2H9LY68-F1
#
_cell.length_a   1.000
_cell.length_b   1.000
_cell.length_c   1.000
_cell.angle_alpha   90.00
_cell.angle_beta   90.00
_cell.angle_gamma   90.00
#
_symmetry.space_group_name_H-M   'P 1'
#
loop_
_entity.id
_entity.type
_entity.pdbx_description
1 polymer ?
#
loop_
_entity_poly.entity_id
_entity_poly.type
_entity_poly.pdbx_seq_one_letter_code
_entity_poly.pdbx_strand_id
1 'polypeptide(L)'
;MTNVILPKPPGLSPLYLTLLGLAILLNAYVFLTPFLAFSGIESTLPFYEAGHFLCHQKITRSNCIFQGANGYYFGDCTAQNGTYFPSDYSIISILNGADVGYKLPVCARDVGIYVSLLLGLIAYPFLFGTRSLNVPNMLWFVLAITPLGIDGTLQLAGTLGYQLPIIGFYESTNLIRLLTGLLAGVALAIYIVPIVNNMMAFFVNESKPY
;
A
#
# COMPACT_ATOMS: atom_id res chain seq x y z
N MET A 1 3.12 48.55 7.52
CA MET A 1 2.45 47.28 7.19
C MET A 1 2.85 46.27 8.26
N THR A 2 2.00 46.07 9.25
CA THR A 2 2.22 45.09 10.31
C THR A 2 2.01 43.70 9.73
N ASN A 3 3.05 42.88 9.72
CA ASN A 3 2.92 41.45 9.46
C ASN A 3 2.03 40.86 10.55
N VAL A 4 0.75 40.65 10.24
CA VAL A 4 -0.14 39.85 11.09
C VAL A 4 0.34 38.40 10.96
N ILE A 5 1.28 38.03 11.83
CA ILE A 5 1.65 36.63 12.03
C ILE A 5 0.45 36.01 12.74
N LEU A 6 -0.45 35.38 11.98
CA LEU A 6 -1.47 34.53 12.56
C LEU A 6 -0.77 33.46 13.40
N PRO A 7 -1.04 33.36 14.71
CA PRO A 7 -0.39 32.37 15.56
C PRO A 7 -0.65 30.99 14.96
N LYS A 8 0.42 30.23 14.68
CA LYS A 8 0.32 28.85 14.22
C LYS A 8 -0.52 28.10 15.27
N PRO A 9 -1.74 27.64 14.95
CA PRO A 9 -2.58 27.03 15.96
C PRO A 9 -1.85 25.80 16.53
N PRO A 10 -1.74 25.67 17.86
CA PRO A 10 -1.11 24.51 18.48
C PRO A 10 -1.95 23.28 18.14
N GLY A 11 -1.38 22.32 17.42
CA GLY A 11 -2.08 21.10 17.01
C GLY A 11 -1.60 20.52 15.67
N LEU A 12 -2.01 19.29 15.39
CA LEU A 12 -1.76 18.63 14.10
C LEU A 12 -2.47 19.40 12.96
N SER A 13 -1.90 19.40 11.75
CA SER A 13 -2.56 20.05 10.62
C SER A 13 -3.83 19.26 10.25
N PRO A 14 -4.98 19.92 9.96
CA PRO A 14 -6.19 19.22 9.54
C PRO A 14 -5.96 18.34 8.31
N LEU A 15 -5.14 18.84 7.37
CA LEU A 15 -4.75 18.09 6.18
C LEU A 15 -3.97 16.81 6.52
N TYR A 16 -3.01 16.88 7.42
CA TYR A 16 -2.30 15.69 7.91
C TYR A 16 -3.26 14.71 8.58
N LEU A 17 -4.20 15.19 9.40
CA LEU A 17 -5.19 14.33 10.05
C LEU A 17 -6.10 13.64 9.02
N THR A 18 -6.47 14.34 7.94
CA THR A 18 -7.20 13.73 6.82
C THR A 18 -6.37 12.64 6.15
N LEU A 19 -5.10 12.90 5.82
CA LEU A 19 -4.21 11.90 5.22
C LEU A 19 -4.04 10.67 6.13
N LEU A 20 -3.84 10.88 7.42
CA LEU A 20 -3.73 9.81 8.41
C LEU A 20 -5.04 9.02 8.52
N GLY A 21 -6.18 9.69 8.58
CA GLY A 21 -7.49 9.06 8.63
C GLY A 21 -7.77 8.20 7.40
N LEU A 22 -7.46 8.70 6.20
CA LEU A 22 -7.59 7.94 4.95
C LEU A 22 -6.66 6.72 4.95
N ALA A 23 -5.41 6.86 5.42
CA ALA A 23 -4.48 5.73 5.52
C ALA A 23 -4.96 4.66 6.53
N ILE A 24 -5.56 5.07 7.64
CA ILE A 24 -6.18 4.16 8.62
C ILE A 24 -7.35 3.43 7.99
N LEU A 25 -8.27 4.15 7.33
CA LEU A 25 -9.44 3.55 6.67
C LEU A 25 -9.03 2.57 5.57
N LEU A 26 -8.01 2.91 4.79
CA LEU A 26 -7.48 2.03 3.74
C LEU A 26 -6.90 0.73 4.32
N ASN A 27 -6.07 0.82 5.36
CA ASN A 27 -5.51 -0.36 6.01
C ASN A 27 -6.59 -1.18 6.72
N ALA A 28 -7.56 -0.53 7.37
CA ALA A 28 -8.70 -1.21 7.98
C ALA A 28 -9.50 -1.98 6.93
N TYR A 29 -9.80 -1.37 5.78
CA TYR A 29 -10.43 -2.06 4.65
C TYR A 29 -9.63 -3.30 4.22
N VAL A 30 -8.31 -3.16 3.99
CA VAL A 30 -7.46 -4.27 3.54
C VAL A 30 -7.46 -5.42 4.54
N PHE A 31 -7.22 -5.15 5.83
CA PHE A 31 -7.04 -6.20 6.83
C PHE A 31 -8.35 -6.73 7.40
N LEU A 32 -9.44 -5.96 7.42
CA LEU A 32 -10.75 -6.44 7.92
C LEU A 32 -11.51 -7.27 6.88
N THR A 33 -11.29 -7.05 5.58
CA THR A 33 -11.96 -7.82 4.52
C THR A 33 -11.86 -9.35 4.68
N PRO A 34 -10.68 -9.97 4.93
CA PRO A 34 -10.62 -11.41 5.16
C PRO A 34 -11.32 -11.85 6.45
N PHE A 35 -11.36 -11.03 7.51
CA PHE A 35 -12.12 -11.34 8.74
C PHE A 35 -13.62 -11.36 8.51
N LEU A 36 -14.13 -10.48 7.65
CA LEU A 36 -15.52 -10.55 7.22
C LEU A 36 -15.77 -11.84 6.43
N ALA A 37 -14.80 -12.29 5.62
CA ALA A 37 -14.98 -13.48 4.78
C ALA A 37 -15.07 -14.77 5.61
N PHE A 38 -14.39 -14.82 6.76
CA PHE A 38 -14.61 -15.89 7.75
C PHE A 38 -16.04 -15.94 8.32
N SER A 39 -16.77 -14.82 8.30
CA SER A 39 -18.18 -14.76 8.73
C SER A 39 -19.18 -15.09 7.60
N GLY A 40 -18.72 -15.21 6.36
CA GLY A 40 -19.54 -15.50 5.18
C GLY A 40 -19.02 -14.82 3.92
N ILE A 41 -18.83 -15.57 2.85
CA ILE A 41 -18.17 -15.07 1.63
C ILE A 41 -19.08 -14.12 0.82
N GLU A 42 -20.36 -14.44 0.69
CA GLU A 42 -21.28 -13.72 -0.21
C GLU A 42 -21.36 -12.22 0.12
N SER A 43 -21.40 -11.88 1.42
CA SER A 43 -21.43 -10.49 1.88
C SER A 43 -20.10 -9.76 1.73
N THR A 44 -19.00 -10.48 1.45
CA THR A 44 -17.66 -9.90 1.27
C THR A 44 -17.25 -9.64 -0.17
N LEU A 45 -17.96 -10.23 -1.14
CA LEU A 45 -17.65 -10.06 -2.56
C LEU A 45 -17.55 -8.59 -2.99
N PRO A 46 -18.43 -7.67 -2.57
CA PRO A 46 -18.31 -6.26 -2.95
C PRO A 46 -17.00 -5.62 -2.48
N PHE A 47 -16.44 -6.06 -1.35
CA PHE A 47 -15.17 -5.56 -0.84
C PHE A 47 -14.01 -6.06 -1.69
N TYR A 48 -14.04 -7.32 -2.15
CA TYR A 48 -13.07 -7.82 -3.11
C TYR A 48 -13.23 -7.13 -4.48
N GLU A 49 -14.45 -6.92 -4.97
CA GLU A 49 -14.67 -6.20 -6.23
C GLU A 49 -14.15 -4.76 -6.19
N ALA A 50 -14.37 -4.04 -5.08
CA ALA A 50 -13.87 -2.69 -4.91
C ALA A 50 -12.34 -2.60 -5.04
N GLY A 51 -11.62 -3.62 -4.56
CA GLY A 51 -10.16 -3.64 -4.66
C GLY A 51 -9.65 -3.92 -6.08
N HIS A 52 -10.49 -4.41 -7.00
CA HIS A 52 -10.11 -4.61 -8.40
C HIS A 52 -9.77 -3.29 -9.10
N PHE A 53 -10.38 -2.17 -8.68
CA PHE A 53 -10.04 -0.83 -9.17
C PHE A 53 -8.64 -0.38 -8.75
N LEU A 54 -8.13 -0.92 -7.64
CA LEU A 54 -6.82 -0.57 -7.09
C LEU A 54 -5.73 -1.53 -7.59
N CYS A 55 -6.08 -2.80 -7.83
CA CYS A 55 -5.11 -3.85 -8.16
C CYS A 55 -5.73 -5.00 -8.97
N HIS A 56 -4.95 -5.62 -9.86
CA HIS A 56 -5.30 -6.93 -10.41
C HIS A 56 -5.03 -8.01 -9.36
N GLN A 57 -6.08 -8.34 -8.59
CA GLN A 57 -6.06 -9.19 -7.39
C GLN A 57 -5.78 -10.69 -7.66
N LYS A 58 -4.63 -11.00 -8.23
CA LYS A 58 -4.19 -12.37 -8.43
C LYS A 58 -3.85 -13.04 -7.10
N ILE A 59 -4.47 -14.18 -6.80
CA ILE A 59 -4.17 -14.96 -5.59
C ILE A 59 -2.70 -15.37 -5.50
N THR A 60 -2.06 -15.58 -6.66
CA THR A 60 -0.63 -15.89 -6.79
C THR A 60 0.31 -14.79 -6.32
N ARG A 61 -0.21 -13.56 -6.22
CA ARG A 61 0.53 -12.33 -5.87
C ARG A 61 0.02 -11.67 -4.59
N SER A 62 -0.89 -12.33 -3.88
CA SER A 62 -1.53 -11.82 -2.67
C SER A 62 -1.09 -12.58 -1.43
N ASN A 63 -1.17 -11.89 -0.30
CA ASN A 63 -1.11 -12.50 1.02
C ASN A 63 -2.51 -12.82 1.53
N CYS A 64 -2.58 -13.81 2.41
CA CYS A 64 -3.81 -14.33 3.00
C CYS A 64 -3.76 -14.21 4.53
N ILE A 65 -4.93 -14.06 5.13
CA ILE A 65 -5.12 -14.36 6.55
C ILE A 65 -5.68 -15.76 6.64
N PHE A 66 -4.94 -16.65 7.28
CA PHE A 66 -5.31 -18.05 7.51
C PHE A 66 -5.90 -18.23 8.90
N GLN A 67 -6.86 -19.13 9.02
CA GLN A 67 -7.34 -19.65 10.29
C GLN A 67 -6.76 -21.05 10.49
N GLY A 68 -5.76 -21.16 11.36
CA GLY A 68 -5.18 -22.43 11.77
C GLY A 68 -5.63 -22.85 13.17
N ALA A 69 -5.13 -23.99 13.64
CA ALA A 69 -5.46 -24.54 14.96
C ALA A 69 -5.14 -23.59 16.14
N ASN A 70 -4.12 -22.74 15.99
CA ASN A 70 -3.65 -21.82 17.03
C ASN A 70 -4.13 -20.37 16.82
N GLY A 71 -5.10 -20.15 15.93
CA GLY A 71 -5.65 -18.82 15.62
C GLY A 71 -5.25 -18.32 14.24
N TYR A 72 -5.33 -16.99 14.06
CA TYR A 72 -5.12 -16.34 12.78
C TYR A 72 -3.66 -16.04 12.52
N TYR A 73 -3.19 -16.27 11.29
CA TYR A 73 -1.84 -15.91 10.86
C TYR A 73 -1.81 -15.33 9.45
N PHE A 74 -0.80 -14.51 9.18
CA PHE A 74 -0.55 -13.90 7.87
C PHE A 74 0.44 -14.75 7.08
N GLY A 75 0.16 -15.02 5.82
CA GLY A 75 1.04 -15.82 4.97
C GLY A 75 0.83 -15.57 3.48
N ASP A 76 1.59 -16.29 2.66
CA ASP A 76 1.36 -16.30 1.21
C ASP A 76 0.14 -17.13 0.88
N CYS A 77 -0.76 -16.61 0.04
CA CYS A 77 -1.93 -17.37 -0.39
C CYS A 77 -1.57 -18.61 -1.20
N THR A 78 -0.38 -18.63 -1.80
CA THR A 78 0.07 -19.67 -2.71
C THR A 78 1.57 -19.87 -2.55
N ALA A 79 2.05 -21.09 -2.83
CA ALA A 79 3.48 -21.37 -2.82
C ALA A 79 4.24 -20.45 -3.81
N GLN A 80 5.31 -19.82 -3.33
CA GLN A 80 6.14 -18.88 -4.11
C GLN A 80 7.30 -19.58 -4.83
N ASN A 81 7.07 -20.79 -5.34
CA ASN A 81 8.07 -21.65 -5.98
C ASN A 81 7.82 -21.87 -7.49
N GLY A 82 6.93 -21.06 -8.10
CA GLY A 82 6.60 -21.15 -9.51
C GLY A 82 5.61 -22.27 -9.88
N THR A 83 4.90 -22.85 -8.89
CA THR A 83 3.82 -23.80 -9.18
C THR A 83 2.69 -23.12 -9.95
N TYR A 84 2.15 -23.83 -10.95
CA TYR A 84 1.00 -23.38 -11.72
C TYR A 84 -0.27 -23.38 -10.86
N PHE A 85 -0.96 -22.24 -10.80
CA PHE A 85 -2.24 -22.12 -10.11
C PHE A 85 -3.39 -21.97 -11.12
N PRO A 86 -4.38 -22.89 -11.12
CA PRO A 86 -5.41 -22.94 -12.15
C PRO A 86 -6.43 -21.79 -12.09
N SER A 87 -6.52 -21.04 -10.98
CA SER A 87 -7.41 -19.88 -10.85
C SER A 87 -6.76 -18.73 -10.08
N ASP A 88 -6.20 -17.78 -10.83
CA ASP A 88 -5.65 -16.54 -10.29
C ASP A 88 -6.70 -15.65 -9.60
N TYR A 89 -7.99 -15.86 -9.86
CA TYR A 89 -9.07 -15.01 -9.35
C TYR A 89 -9.70 -15.50 -8.05
N SER A 90 -9.29 -16.68 -7.57
CA SER A 90 -9.80 -17.24 -6.32
C SER A 90 -9.57 -16.29 -5.14
N ILE A 91 -10.47 -16.35 -4.15
CA ILE A 91 -10.40 -15.56 -2.91
C ILE A 91 -10.01 -16.42 -1.70
N ILE A 92 -10.08 -17.74 -1.86
CA ILE A 92 -9.84 -18.74 -0.82
C ILE A 92 -8.55 -19.49 -1.17
N SER A 93 -7.72 -19.71 -0.17
CA SER A 93 -6.58 -20.62 -0.21
C SER A 93 -6.74 -21.70 0.86
N ILE A 94 -6.32 -22.92 0.53
CA ILE A 94 -6.28 -24.04 1.48
C ILE A 94 -4.83 -24.51 1.54
N LEU A 95 -4.20 -24.33 2.71
CA LEU A 95 -2.83 -24.78 2.97
C LEU A 95 -2.83 -25.99 3.91
N ASN A 96 -1.84 -26.87 3.72
CA ASN A 96 -1.58 -28.05 4.56
C ASN A 96 -2.81 -28.96 4.79
N GLY A 97 -3.80 -28.92 3.88
CA GLY A 97 -4.99 -29.77 3.92
C GLY A 97 -6.04 -29.40 4.98
N ALA A 98 -5.87 -28.32 5.74
CA ALA A 98 -6.82 -27.95 6.81
C ALA A 98 -6.96 -26.43 7.04
N ASP A 99 -5.91 -25.64 6.80
CA ASP A 99 -5.96 -24.21 7.09
C ASP A 99 -6.63 -23.47 5.94
N VAL A 100 -7.80 -22.87 6.22
CA VAL A 100 -8.53 -22.03 5.27
C VAL A 100 -8.04 -20.60 5.43
N GLY A 101 -7.63 -20.00 4.31
CA GLY A 101 -7.22 -18.60 4.26
C GLY A 101 -8.01 -17.81 3.25
N TYR A 102 -8.29 -16.56 3.60
CA TYR A 102 -8.88 -15.58 2.70
C TYR A 102 -7.83 -14.57 2.29
N LYS A 103 -7.75 -14.29 0.98
CA LYS A 103 -6.80 -13.32 0.45
C LYS A 103 -7.11 -11.92 0.96
N LEU A 104 -6.10 -11.07 1.03
CA LEU A 104 -6.32 -9.64 1.14
C LEU A 104 -6.90 -9.10 -0.18
N PRO A 105 -7.73 -8.05 -0.16
CA PRO A 105 -8.35 -7.48 -1.37
C PRO A 105 -7.35 -6.70 -2.24
N VAL A 106 -6.04 -6.84 -2.00
CA VAL A 106 -4.96 -6.20 -2.76
C VAL A 106 -3.77 -7.16 -2.86
N CYS A 107 -2.80 -6.84 -3.71
CA CYS A 107 -1.59 -7.67 -3.83
C CYS A 107 -0.61 -7.41 -2.68
N ALA A 108 0.36 -8.32 -2.51
CA ALA A 108 1.42 -8.21 -1.52
C ALA A 108 2.20 -6.88 -1.60
N ARG A 109 2.34 -6.32 -2.81
CA ARG A 109 3.01 -5.03 -3.01
C ARG A 109 2.23 -3.88 -2.38
N ASP A 110 0.92 -3.83 -2.61
CA ASP A 110 0.06 -2.78 -2.08
C ASP A 110 -0.05 -2.86 -0.56
N VAL A 111 -0.05 -4.07 0.02
CA VAL A 111 0.07 -4.26 1.48
C VAL A 111 1.31 -3.55 2.01
N GLY A 112 2.47 -3.77 1.37
CA GLY A 112 3.72 -3.10 1.73
C GLY A 112 3.61 -1.58 1.66
N ILE A 113 3.04 -1.04 0.57
CA ILE A 113 2.85 0.41 0.40
C ILE A 113 1.93 0.97 1.49
N TYR A 114 0.77 0.38 1.72
CA TYR A 114 -0.25 0.94 2.59
C TYR A 114 0.12 0.87 4.07
N VAL A 115 0.72 -0.24 4.50
CA VAL A 115 1.18 -0.40 5.88
C VAL A 115 2.30 0.60 6.17
N SER A 116 3.29 0.70 5.28
CA SER A 116 4.42 1.60 5.47
C SER A 116 4.05 3.08 5.33
N LEU A 117 3.08 3.41 4.46
CA LEU A 117 2.47 4.74 4.42
C LEU A 117 1.83 5.10 5.76
N LEU A 118 1.03 4.20 6.32
CA LEU A 118 0.37 4.43 7.62
C LEU A 118 1.39 4.62 8.73
N LEU A 119 2.37 3.71 8.85
CA LEU A 119 3.42 3.80 9.87
C LEU A 119 4.27 5.06 9.68
N GLY A 120 4.61 5.39 8.43
CA GLY A 120 5.34 6.61 8.08
C GLY A 120 4.56 7.86 8.47
N LEU A 121 3.25 7.92 8.20
CA LEU A 121 2.40 9.03 8.62
C LEU A 121 2.31 9.12 10.14
N ILE A 122 2.14 8.01 10.87
CA ILE A 122 2.16 7.99 12.34
C ILE A 122 3.49 8.56 12.88
N ALA A 123 4.62 8.20 12.27
CA ALA A 123 5.95 8.66 12.68
C ALA A 123 6.24 10.12 12.24
N TYR A 124 5.58 10.62 11.19
CA TYR A 124 5.89 11.88 10.52
C TYR A 124 5.95 13.11 11.45
N PRO A 125 4.98 13.35 12.38
CA PRO A 125 5.01 14.51 13.27
C PRO A 125 6.25 14.58 14.15
N PHE A 126 6.79 13.42 14.55
CA PHE A 126 7.95 13.32 15.43
C PHE A 126 9.26 13.60 14.70
N LEU A 127 9.28 13.46 13.37
CA LEU A 127 10.47 13.63 12.55
C LEU A 127 10.52 14.99 11.84
N PHE A 128 9.38 15.49 11.34
CA PHE A 128 9.37 16.64 10.41
C PHE A 128 8.35 17.74 10.78
N GLY A 129 7.37 17.42 11.63
CA GLY A 129 6.26 18.32 11.95
C GLY A 129 5.22 18.43 10.81
N THR A 130 3.94 18.43 11.16
CA THR A 130 2.81 18.24 10.22
C THR A 130 2.48 19.41 9.30
N ARG A 131 3.13 20.57 9.51
CA ARG A 131 2.97 21.78 8.69
C ARG A 131 4.23 22.13 7.89
N SER A 132 5.17 21.19 7.76
CA SER A 132 6.36 21.41 6.93
C SER A 132 5.94 21.63 5.47
N LEU A 133 6.55 22.64 4.84
CA LEU A 133 6.50 22.89 3.40
C LEU A 133 7.79 22.42 2.71
N ASN A 134 8.75 21.89 3.46
CA ASN A 134 10.06 21.53 2.93
C ASN A 134 9.97 20.15 2.29
N VAL A 135 9.94 20.11 0.96
CA VAL A 135 9.96 18.86 0.20
C VAL A 135 11.42 18.42 0.08
N PRO A 136 11.80 17.20 0.53
CA PRO A 136 13.16 16.71 0.37
C PRO A 136 13.55 16.61 -1.11
N ASN A 137 14.84 16.53 -1.42
CA ASN A 137 15.31 16.38 -2.79
C ASN A 137 14.62 15.19 -3.48
N MET A 138 13.99 15.43 -4.64
CA MET A 138 13.21 14.43 -5.37
C MET A 138 14.03 13.20 -5.78
N LEU A 139 15.36 13.33 -5.86
CA LEU A 139 16.25 12.19 -6.11
C LEU A 139 16.05 11.06 -5.10
N TRP A 140 15.85 11.37 -3.81
CA TRP A 140 15.63 10.33 -2.79
C TRP A 140 14.31 9.59 -2.99
N PHE A 141 13.26 10.30 -3.41
CA PHE A 141 11.98 9.69 -3.78
C PHE A 141 12.18 8.73 -4.95
N VAL A 142 12.82 9.20 -6.03
CA VAL A 142 13.10 8.38 -7.22
C VAL A 142 13.89 7.13 -6.85
N LEU A 143 14.96 7.26 -6.08
CA LEU A 143 15.76 6.13 -5.63
C LEU A 143 14.95 5.13 -4.79
N ALA A 144 14.07 5.61 -3.91
CA ALA A 144 13.25 4.75 -3.06
C ALA A 144 12.15 3.99 -3.83
N ILE A 145 11.55 4.60 -4.86
CA ILE A 145 10.54 3.93 -5.70
C ILE A 145 11.14 3.06 -6.81
N THR A 146 12.43 3.27 -7.14
CA THR A 146 13.10 2.54 -8.22
C THR A 146 13.04 1.01 -8.05
N PRO A 147 13.30 0.43 -6.86
CA PRO A 147 13.16 -1.02 -6.66
C PRO A 147 11.76 -1.55 -6.98
N LEU A 148 10.71 -0.80 -6.63
CA LEU A 148 9.33 -1.14 -6.97
C LEU A 148 9.08 -1.08 -8.47
N GLY A 149 9.60 -0.04 -9.13
CA GLY A 149 9.52 0.11 -10.58
C GLY A 149 10.22 -1.03 -11.32
N ILE A 150 11.43 -1.41 -10.90
CA ILE A 150 12.19 -2.52 -11.47
C ILE A 150 11.43 -3.83 -11.27
N ASP A 151 11.04 -4.17 -10.03
CA ASP A 151 10.32 -5.40 -9.74
C ASP A 151 8.98 -5.50 -10.52
N GLY A 152 8.23 -4.39 -10.59
CA GLY A 152 6.99 -4.31 -11.35
C GLY A 152 7.18 -4.46 -12.86
N THR A 153 8.19 -3.81 -13.43
CA THR A 153 8.48 -3.89 -14.87
C THR A 153 8.97 -5.26 -15.28
N LEU A 154 9.87 -5.88 -14.50
CA LEU A 154 10.35 -7.24 -14.76
C LEU A 154 9.20 -8.27 -14.66
N GLN A 155 8.33 -8.12 -13.66
CA GLN A 155 7.13 -8.96 -13.53
C GLN A 155 6.15 -8.78 -14.70
N LEU A 156 5.95 -7.54 -15.15
CA LEU A 156 5.10 -7.28 -16.32
C LEU A 156 5.68 -7.94 -17.57
N ALA A 157 6.99 -7.82 -17.79
CA ALA A 157 7.67 -8.47 -18.90
C ALA A 157 7.50 -9.99 -18.87
N GLY A 158 7.70 -10.63 -17.71
CA GLY A 158 7.44 -12.07 -17.54
C GLY A 158 5.98 -12.45 -17.83
N THR A 159 5.02 -11.63 -17.39
CA THR A 159 3.58 -11.83 -17.66
C THR A 159 3.24 -11.75 -19.16
N LEU A 160 3.97 -10.93 -19.92
CA LEU A 160 3.81 -10.79 -21.37
C LEU A 160 4.54 -11.89 -22.17
N GLY A 161 5.14 -12.87 -21.49
CA GLY A 161 5.89 -13.94 -22.13
C GLY A 161 7.31 -13.54 -22.56
N TYR A 162 7.79 -12.36 -22.16
CA TYR A 162 9.15 -11.92 -22.46
C TYR A 162 10.13 -12.62 -21.54
N GLN A 163 11.04 -13.39 -22.14
CA GLN A 163 12.11 -14.08 -21.43
C GLN A 163 13.35 -13.18 -21.40
N LEU A 164 13.78 -12.82 -20.20
CA LEU A 164 14.94 -11.95 -20.01
C LEU A 164 16.21 -12.73 -20.36
N PRO A 165 17.18 -12.12 -21.09
CA PRO A 165 18.35 -12.83 -21.61
C PRO A 165 19.21 -13.53 -20.55
N ILE A 166 19.22 -13.00 -19.31
CA ILE A 166 20.09 -13.47 -18.23
C ILE A 166 19.30 -14.24 -17.15
N ILE A 167 18.08 -13.81 -16.85
CA ILE A 167 17.28 -14.30 -15.72
C ILE A 167 16.07 -15.15 -16.14
N GLY A 168 15.84 -15.31 -17.44
CA GLY A 168 14.74 -16.13 -17.94
C GLY A 168 13.36 -15.53 -17.62
N PHE A 169 12.38 -16.38 -17.30
CA PHE A 169 11.07 -15.93 -16.85
C PHE A 169 11.17 -15.41 -15.43
N TYR A 170 10.84 -14.14 -15.23
CA TYR A 170 10.82 -13.51 -13.92
C TYR A 170 9.38 -13.43 -13.39
N GLU A 171 9.14 -14.04 -12.23
CA GLU A 171 7.96 -13.79 -11.42
C GLU A 171 8.43 -13.39 -10.02
N SER A 172 7.95 -12.23 -9.54
CA SER A 172 8.32 -11.73 -8.23
C SER A 172 7.82 -12.67 -7.12
N THR A 173 8.45 -12.66 -5.95
CA THR A 173 7.91 -13.34 -4.77
C THR A 173 7.14 -12.34 -3.92
N ASN A 174 6.15 -12.79 -3.15
CA ASN A 174 5.42 -11.90 -2.24
C ASN A 174 6.33 -11.17 -1.25
N LEU A 175 7.44 -11.78 -0.82
CA LEU A 175 8.45 -11.11 0.00
C LEU A 175 9.09 -9.92 -0.73
N ILE A 176 9.52 -10.10 -1.98
CA ILE A 176 10.09 -9.01 -2.79
C ILE A 176 9.05 -7.93 -3.04
N ARG A 177 7.80 -8.32 -3.36
CA ARG A 177 6.67 -7.39 -3.53
C ARG A 177 6.44 -6.56 -2.25
N LEU A 178 6.41 -7.18 -1.08
CA LEU A 178 6.24 -6.52 0.21
C LEU A 178 7.37 -5.53 0.49
N LEU A 179 8.64 -5.93 0.29
CA LEU A 179 9.80 -5.09 0.58
C LEU A 179 9.89 -3.89 -0.36
N THR A 180 9.68 -4.10 -1.67
CA THR A 180 9.68 -3.00 -2.63
C THR A 180 8.49 -2.05 -2.43
N GLY A 181 7.32 -2.60 -2.08
CA GLY A 181 6.15 -1.85 -1.66
C GLY A 181 6.40 -0.99 -0.41
N LEU A 182 7.04 -1.57 0.60
CA LEU A 182 7.39 -0.90 1.85
C LEU A 182 8.30 0.30 1.60
N LEU A 183 9.35 0.15 0.80
CA LEU A 183 10.25 1.26 0.46
C LEU A 183 9.51 2.41 -0.21
N ALA A 184 8.62 2.10 -1.16
CA ALA A 184 7.82 3.10 -1.84
C ALA A 184 6.81 3.79 -0.91
N GLY A 185 6.16 3.06 0.02
CA GLY A 185 5.21 3.65 0.95
C GLY A 185 5.87 4.52 2.04
N VAL A 186 7.07 4.15 2.53
CA VAL A 186 7.87 5.05 3.39
C VAL A 186 8.20 6.34 2.66
N ALA A 187 8.69 6.24 1.42
CA ALA A 187 8.96 7.42 0.60
C ALA A 187 7.69 8.26 0.40
N LEU A 188 6.55 7.63 0.09
CA LEU A 188 5.28 8.32 -0.06
C LEU A 188 4.89 9.09 1.21
N ALA A 189 5.03 8.50 2.40
CA ALA A 189 4.71 9.16 3.67
C ALA A 189 5.56 10.43 3.90
N ILE A 190 6.84 10.39 3.56
CA ILE A 190 7.76 11.53 3.73
C ILE A 190 7.40 12.67 2.78
N TYR A 191 6.99 12.37 1.55
CA TYR A 191 6.79 13.38 0.51
C TYR A 191 5.36 13.91 0.42
N ILE A 192 4.35 13.10 0.76
CA ILE A 192 2.94 13.48 0.58
C ILE A 192 2.55 14.68 1.45
N VAL A 193 2.98 14.72 2.72
CA VAL A 193 2.63 15.80 3.64
C VAL A 193 3.13 17.17 3.17
N PRO A 194 4.43 17.39 2.88
CA PRO A 194 4.92 18.70 2.46
C PRO A 194 4.41 19.07 1.06
N ILE A 195 4.22 18.12 0.14
CA ILE A 195 3.65 18.40 -1.18
C ILE A 195 2.23 18.94 -1.05
N VAL A 196 1.35 18.24 -0.32
CA VAL A 196 -0.05 18.67 -0.20
C VAL A 196 -0.16 19.96 0.62
N ASN A 197 0.71 20.17 1.62
CA ASN A 197 0.80 21.46 2.31
C ASN A 197 1.17 22.61 1.35
N ASN A 198 2.14 22.41 0.45
CA ASN A 198 2.50 23.41 -0.57
C ASN A 198 1.35 23.70 -1.54
N MET A 199 0.65 22.66 -2.01
CA MET A 199 -0.51 22.82 -2.88
C MET A 199 -1.59 23.66 -2.20
N MET A 200 -1.92 23.37 -0.94
CA MET A 200 -2.90 24.15 -0.18
C MET A 200 -2.46 25.59 0.03
N ALA A 201 -1.19 25.82 0.36
CA ALA A 201 -0.65 27.18 0.53
C ALA A 201 -0.74 28.00 -0.78
N PHE A 202 -0.48 27.37 -1.92
CA PHE A 202 -0.63 27.97 -3.24
C PHE A 202 -2.09 28.40 -3.51
N PHE A 203 -3.05 27.50 -3.34
CA PHE A 203 -4.47 27.83 -3.57
C PHE A 203 -5.01 28.91 -2.63
N VAL A 204 -4.60 28.90 -1.36
CA VAL A 204 -5.00 29.94 -0.40
C VAL A 204 -4.45 31.30 -0.79
N ASN A 205 -3.21 31.37 -1.31
CA ASN A 205 -2.63 32.64 -1.73
C ASN A 205 -3.26 33.20 -3.00
N GLU A 206 -3.57 32.36 -3.99
CA GLU A 206 -4.28 32.75 -5.22
C GLU A 206 -5.72 33.22 -4.94
N SER A 207 -6.36 32.70 -3.88
CA SER A 207 -7.75 33.04 -3.53
C SER A 207 -7.94 34.42 -2.88
N LYS A 208 -6.87 35.13 -2.53
CA LYS A 208 -6.96 36.46 -1.90
C LYS A 208 -7.17 37.53 -2.98
N PRO A 209 -8.32 38.26 -3.00
CA PRO A 209 -8.46 39.40 -3.89
C PRO A 209 -7.43 40.47 -3.52
N TYR A 210 -6.77 41.03 -4.54
CA TYR A 210 -5.79 42.11 -4.43
C TYR A 210 -6.34 43.34 -3.70
#